data_AF-R6LRA9-F1
#
_entry.id   AF-R6LRA9-F1
#
_cell.length_a   1.000
_cell.length_b   1.000
_cell.length_c   1.000
_cell.angle_alpha   90.00
_cell.angle_beta   90.00
_cell.angle_gamma   90.00
#
_symmetry.space_group_name_H-M   'P 1'
#
loop_
_entity.id
_entity.type
_entity.pdbx_description
1 polymer ?
#
loop_
_entity_poly.entity_id
_entity_poly.type
_entity_poly.pdbx_seq_one_letter_code
_entity_poly.pdbx_strand_id
1 'polypeptide(L)'
;MNAPVSRAEFVHILYGSMPADRYTARNSVSDNAIPDVKTGDAYAAEIYAFYRAGILTGSDQSGTFRPASSIQRCEVAAILVRMFTEAERVSITLN
;
A
#
# COMPACT_ATOMS: atom_id res chain seq x y z
N MET A 1 0.75 22.65 14.76
CA MET A 1 0.86 21.19 14.98
C MET A 1 1.48 20.63 13.72
N ASN A 2 2.74 20.17 13.76
CA ASN A 2 3.55 19.84 12.58
C ASN A 2 4.05 18.37 12.63
N ALA A 3 3.19 17.46 13.07
CA ALA A 3 3.55 16.05 13.15
C ALA A 3 3.78 15.50 11.74
N PRO A 4 4.84 14.70 11.51
CA PRO A 4 5.05 14.03 10.23
C PRO A 4 3.91 13.05 9.98
N VAL A 5 3.40 13.04 8.74
CA VAL A 5 2.37 12.07 8.30
C VAL A 5 2.95 10.66 8.28
N SER A 6 2.21 9.70 8.83
CA SER A 6 2.59 8.29 8.77
C SER A 6 2.33 7.70 7.39
N ARG A 7 3.03 6.61 7.06
CA ARG A 7 2.85 5.88 5.80
C ARG A 7 1.42 5.38 5.64
N ALA A 8 0.78 4.92 6.71
CA ALA A 8 -0.61 4.45 6.67
C ALA A 8 -1.60 5.59 6.36
N GLU A 9 -1.46 6.74 7.03
CA GLU A 9 -2.30 7.92 6.76
C GLU A 9 -2.12 8.42 5.33
N PHE A 10 -0.89 8.41 4.81
CA PHE A 10 -0.63 8.82 3.43
C PHE A 10 -1.28 7.87 2.42
N VAL A 11 -1.23 6.57 2.67
CA VAL A 11 -1.90 5.56 1.83
C VAL A 11 -3.42 5.74 1.86
N HIS A 12 -4.01 6.03 3.02
CA HIS A 12 -5.43 6.34 3.12
C HIS A 12 -5.83 7.55 2.26
N ILE A 13 -5.05 8.64 2.32
CA ILE A 13 -5.27 9.83 1.48
C ILE A 13 -5.19 9.47 0.00
N LEU A 14 -4.16 8.72 -0.41
CA LEU A 14 -3.99 8.31 -1.81
C LEU A 14 -5.08 7.36 -2.28
N TYR A 15 -5.52 6.42 -1.45
CA TYR A 15 -6.63 5.53 -1.77
C TYR A 15 -7.93 6.33 -2.00
N GLY A 16 -8.19 7.34 -1.18
CA GLY A 16 -9.34 8.23 -1.37
C GLY A 16 -9.24 9.17 -2.58
N SER A 17 -8.08 9.27 -3.24
CA SER A 17 -7.90 10.19 -4.36
C SER A 17 -8.47 9.67 -5.69
N MET A 18 -8.76 8.37 -5.80
CA MET A 18 -9.36 7.76 -7.00
C MET A 18 -10.43 6.74 -6.58
N PRO A 19 -11.40 6.44 -7.46
CA PRO A 19 -12.39 5.41 -7.15
C PRO A 19 -11.75 4.02 -7.07
N ALA A 20 -12.30 3.18 -6.18
CA ALA A 20 -11.73 1.89 -5.82
C ALA A 20 -11.64 0.88 -7.00
N ASP A 21 -12.49 1.05 -8.02
CA ASP A 21 -12.49 0.26 -9.25
C ASP A 21 -11.20 0.43 -10.08
N ARG A 22 -10.43 1.50 -9.86
CA ARG A 22 -9.11 1.72 -10.48
C ARG A 22 -8.03 0.80 -9.94
N TYR A 23 -8.22 0.20 -8.76
CA TYR A 23 -7.24 -0.66 -8.10
C TYR A 23 -7.49 -2.13 -8.38
N THR A 24 -7.59 -2.47 -9.67
CA THR A 24 -7.76 -3.85 -10.14
C THR A 24 -6.69 -4.78 -9.58
N ALA A 25 -7.13 -5.88 -8.96
CA ALA A 25 -6.23 -6.84 -8.32
C ALA A 25 -5.37 -7.55 -9.38
N ARG A 26 -4.06 -7.52 -9.17
CA ARG A 26 -3.03 -8.24 -9.94
C ARG A 26 -2.44 -9.41 -9.15
N ASN A 27 -2.41 -9.27 -7.83
CA ASN A 27 -1.82 -10.22 -6.89
C ASN A 27 -2.88 -10.79 -5.95
N SER A 28 -2.68 -12.04 -5.53
CA SER A 28 -3.50 -12.67 -4.50
C SER A 28 -2.78 -12.55 -3.15
N VAL A 29 -3.20 -11.58 -2.34
CA VAL A 29 -2.68 -11.40 -0.96
C VAL A 29 -3.78 -11.76 0.02
N SER A 30 -3.58 -12.85 0.76
CA SER A 30 -4.51 -13.35 1.78
C SER A 30 -4.63 -12.38 2.95
N ASP A 31 -5.76 -12.43 3.63
CA ASP A 31 -5.97 -11.66 4.86
C ASP A 31 -4.92 -12.04 5.91
N ASN A 32 -4.37 -11.02 6.60
CA ASN A 32 -3.29 -11.16 7.59
C ASN A 32 -1.94 -11.68 7.05
N ALA A 33 -1.75 -11.74 5.72
CA ALA A 33 -0.48 -12.10 5.11
C ALA A 33 0.58 -10.98 5.17
N ILE A 34 0.16 -9.73 5.39
CA ILE A 34 1.11 -8.64 5.66
C ILE A 34 1.56 -8.75 7.13
N PRO A 35 2.85 -8.91 7.43
CA PRO A 35 3.32 -9.25 8.78
C PRO A 35 2.83 -8.30 9.88
N ASP A 36 2.84 -7.00 9.58
CA ASP A 36 2.60 -5.89 10.51
C ASP A 36 1.30 -5.12 10.23
N VAL A 37 0.39 -5.68 9.42
CA VAL A 37 -0.94 -5.11 9.17
C VAL A 37 -1.99 -6.22 9.24
N LYS A 38 -2.82 -6.16 10.29
CA LYS A 38 -3.96 -7.06 10.47
C LYS A 38 -5.20 -6.45 9.85
N THR A 39 -6.14 -7.29 9.41
CA THR A 39 -7.36 -6.82 8.71
C THR A 39 -8.26 -5.92 9.56
N GLY A 40 -8.12 -5.93 10.89
CA GLY A 40 -8.82 -5.02 11.80
C GLY A 40 -8.08 -3.71 12.11
N ASP A 41 -6.86 -3.52 11.61
CA ASP A 41 -6.08 -2.32 11.87
C ASP A 41 -6.62 -1.12 11.08
N ALA A 42 -6.28 0.08 11.54
CA ALA A 42 -6.62 1.31 10.82
C ALA A 42 -6.03 1.28 9.41
N TYR A 43 -6.88 1.62 8.43
CA TYR A 43 -6.56 1.67 7.01
C TYR A 43 -6.14 0.33 6.37
N ALA A 44 -6.37 -0.79 7.06
CA ALA A 44 -5.95 -2.10 6.58
C ALA A 44 -6.58 -2.44 5.23
N ALA A 45 -7.87 -2.16 5.04
CA ALA A 45 -8.56 -2.47 3.80
C ALA A 45 -7.92 -1.78 2.58
N GLU A 46 -7.57 -0.51 2.72
CA GLU A 46 -6.90 0.29 1.69
C GLU A 46 -5.48 -0.22 1.42
N ILE A 47 -4.74 -0.57 2.48
CA ILE A 47 -3.40 -1.15 2.37
C ILE A 47 -3.47 -2.48 1.61
N TYR A 48 -4.36 -3.40 2.01
CA TYR A 48 -4.54 -4.68 1.33
C TYR A 48 -4.98 -4.51 -0.14
N ALA A 49 -5.85 -3.55 -0.44
CA ALA A 49 -6.25 -3.24 -1.81
C ALA A 49 -5.04 -2.82 -2.67
N PHE A 50 -4.16 -1.96 -2.14
CA PHE A 50 -2.94 -1.54 -2.85
C PHE A 50 -1.91 -2.66 -3.02
N TYR A 51 -1.77 -3.56 -2.03
CA TYR A 51 -0.93 -4.75 -2.17
C TYR A 51 -1.47 -5.71 -3.24
N ARG A 52 -2.79 -5.98 -3.21
CA ARG A 52 -3.48 -6.79 -4.21
C ARG A 52 -3.41 -6.17 -5.60
N ALA A 53 -3.46 -4.84 -5.72
CA ALA A 53 -3.25 -4.15 -6.99
C ALA A 53 -1.78 -4.13 -7.46
N GLY A 54 -0.80 -4.48 -6.62
CA GLY A 54 0.63 -4.40 -6.95
C GLY A 54 1.18 -2.98 -6.95
N ILE A 55 0.48 -2.05 -6.28
CA ILE A 55 0.92 -0.67 -6.06
C ILE A 55 1.92 -0.64 -4.91
N LEU A 56 1.57 -1.29 -3.79
CA LEU A 56 2.45 -1.52 -2.65
C LEU A 56 3.05 -2.92 -2.72
N THR A 57 4.31 -3.03 -2.30
CA THR A 57 5.09 -4.28 -2.36
C THR A 57 5.74 -4.65 -1.03
N GLY A 58 5.57 -3.82 0.00
CA GLY A 58 6.33 -3.90 1.25
C GLY A 58 7.71 -3.22 1.18
N SER A 59 8.32 -3.09 2.34
CA SER A 59 9.61 -2.44 2.59
C SER A 59 10.77 -3.42 2.73
N ASP A 60 10.48 -4.72 2.78
CA ASP A 60 11.45 -5.80 2.90
C ASP A 60 10.97 -7.06 2.16
N GLN A 61 11.79 -8.11 2.20
CA GLN A 61 11.50 -9.38 1.53
C GLN A 61 10.31 -10.13 2.14
N SER A 62 9.89 -9.77 3.35
CA SER A 62 8.72 -10.32 4.03
C SER A 62 7.44 -9.53 3.69
N GLY A 63 7.53 -8.44 2.94
CA GLY A 63 6.38 -7.62 2.56
C GLY A 63 5.90 -6.67 3.65
N THR A 64 6.69 -6.45 4.70
CA THR A 64 6.33 -5.57 5.84
C THR A 64 5.97 -4.16 5.36
N PHE A 65 4.86 -3.60 5.84
CA PHE A 65 4.36 -2.32 5.37
C PHE A 65 4.96 -1.12 6.11
N ARG A 66 5.19 -1.23 7.42
CA ARG A 66 5.65 -0.19 8.36
C ARG A 66 4.66 0.98 8.51
N PRO A 67 3.44 0.74 9.04
CA PRO A 67 2.35 1.72 9.03
C PRO A 67 2.67 3.02 9.78
N ALA A 68 3.35 2.93 10.93
CA ALA A 68 3.68 4.07 11.79
C ALA A 68 4.95 4.84 11.37
N SER A 69 5.69 4.34 10.37
CA SER A 69 6.91 5.01 9.91
C SER A 69 6.58 6.24 9.06
N SER A 70 7.43 7.26 9.11
CA SER A 70 7.34 8.39 8.19
C SER A 70 7.66 7.93 6.76
N ILE A 71 6.90 8.42 5.80
CA ILE A 71 7.07 8.09 4.38
C ILE A 71 8.09 9.03 3.71
N GLN A 72 8.94 8.49 2.84
CA GLN A 72 9.89 9.26 2.05
C GLN A 72 9.27 9.73 0.73
N ARG A 73 9.77 10.85 0.17
CA ARG A 73 9.28 11.38 -1.11
C ARG A 73 9.46 10.39 -2.27
N CYS A 74 10.52 9.60 -2.27
CA CYS A 74 10.76 8.57 -3.28
C CYS A 74 9.71 7.44 -3.21
N GLU A 75 9.28 7.07 -2.01
CA GLU A 75 8.23 6.05 -1.82
C GLU A 75 6.89 6.56 -2.33
N VAL A 76 6.56 7.83 -2.04
CA VAL A 76 5.37 8.48 -2.60
C VAL A 76 5.39 8.49 -4.12
N ALA A 77 6.53 8.85 -4.73
CA ALA A 77 6.67 8.86 -6.19
C ALA A 77 6.44 7.47 -6.79
N ALA A 78 7.00 6.42 -6.18
CA ALA A 78 6.78 5.04 -6.62
C ALA A 78 5.30 4.62 -6.52
N ILE A 79 4.61 4.98 -5.44
CA ILE A 79 3.18 4.71 -5.28
C ILE A 79 2.38 5.42 -6.37
N LEU A 80 2.61 6.71 -6.59
CA LEU A 80 1.91 7.51 -7.60
C LEU A 80 2.09 6.94 -9.01
N VAL A 81 3.32 6.59 -9.40
CA VAL A 81 3.60 5.99 -10.71
C VAL A 81 2.78 4.71 -10.91
N ARG A 82 2.71 3.84 -9.89
CA ARG A 82 1.96 2.57 -9.98
C ARG A 82 0.43 2.74 -9.90
N MET A 83 -0.03 3.81 -9.26
CA MET A 83 -1.45 4.18 -9.24
C MET A 83 -1.92 4.59 -10.63
N PHE A 84 -1.16 5.46 -11.33
CA PHE A 84 -1.56 6.01 -12.63
C PHE A 84 -1.13 5.16 -13.83
N THR A 85 -0.06 4.38 -13.70
CA THR A 85 0.48 3.54 -14.78
C THR A 85 0.40 2.07 -14.40
N GLU A 86 -0.64 1.38 -14.89
CA GLU A 86 -0.91 -0.03 -14.52
C GLU A 86 0.21 -0.99 -14.93
N ALA A 87 0.95 -0.68 -16.00
CA ALA A 87 2.10 -1.46 -16.46
C ALA A 87 3.24 -1.50 -15.44
N GLU A 88 3.36 -0.48 -14.59
CA GLU A 88 4.42 -0.36 -13.57
C GLU A 88 4.07 -1.10 -12.27
N ARG A 89 2.84 -1.63 -12.15
CA ARG A 89 2.42 -2.43 -10.99
C ARG A 89 3.27 -3.69 -10.90
N VAL A 90 3.63 -4.04 -9.67
CA VAL A 90 4.56 -5.14 -9.41
C VAL A 90 3.78 -6.39 -9.05
N SER A 91 4.19 -7.52 -9.64
CA SER A 91 3.71 -8.83 -9.21
C SER A 91 4.42 -9.24 -7.92
N ILE A 92 3.68 -9.54 -6.86
CA ILE A 92 4.22 -9.93 -5.56
C ILE A 92 3.62 -11.25 -5.08
N THR A 93 4.43 -11.99 -4.33
CA THR A 93 4.01 -13.18 -3.58
C THR A 93 4.41 -12.98 -2.13
N LEU A 94 3.43 -13.04 -1.23
CA LEU A 94 3.66 -13.05 0.21
C LEU A 94 3.37 -14.48 0.70
N ASN A 95 4.30 -15.02 1.49
CA ASN A 95 4.21 -16.37 2.06
C ASN A 95 3.59 -16.34 3.44
#